data_AF-A0A3D2GQW1-F1
#
_entry.id   AF-A0A3D2GQW1-F1
#
_cell.length_a   1.000
_cell.length_b   1.000
_cell.length_c   1.000
_cell.angle_alpha   90.00
_cell.angle_beta   90.00
_cell.angle_gamma   90.00
#
_symmetry.space_group_name_H-M   'P 1'
#
loop_
_entity.id
_entity.type
_entity.pdbx_description
1 polymer ?
#
loop_
_entity_poly.entity_id
_entity_poly.type
_entity_poly.pdbx_seq_one_letter_code
_entity_poly.pdbx_strand_id
1 'polypeptide(L)'
;MTATPATTIRPPHQPWPVDAQQQQLTDSYLEPARQEIAAWLLSLRQAIDAALEPKLPSFKGKPYPLGRCREIRDAVAQNLNRQTPQALIQFQHQGGFIGKIWGDLRGEYFQNALQFGAWYVDAANDTVNPDKPKLEILPLADSRFTPIGDFHHFCRVAAKYWQVDITANTVFPRLAPFFPLICTGQDGKSRLAPAFDEMIELTRASGFDLSADILNSLPTPDDSITAALTRHYDGIEHPLLARDGTSFEYCQQYRDGAQHLDQAFRDTAVLVYLRQIQSEQP
;
A
#
# COMPACT_ATOMS: atom_id res chain seq x y z
N MET A 1 -14.12 -8.46 -35.33
CA MET A 1 -13.00 -8.49 -34.38
C MET A 1 -13.55 -8.04 -33.03
N THR A 2 -13.89 -9.00 -32.17
CA THR A 2 -14.37 -8.74 -30.81
C THR A 2 -13.17 -8.32 -29.97
N ALA A 3 -13.18 -7.08 -29.47
CA ALA A 3 -12.17 -6.61 -28.54
C ALA A 3 -12.19 -7.51 -27.31
N THR A 4 -11.07 -8.20 -27.06
CA THR A 4 -10.81 -8.84 -25.77
C THR A 4 -10.94 -7.76 -24.70
N PRO A 5 -11.74 -7.94 -23.64
CA PRO A 5 -11.81 -6.94 -22.58
C PRO A 5 -10.40 -6.78 -22.03
N ALA A 6 -9.88 -5.56 -22.05
CA ALA A 6 -8.58 -5.25 -21.45
C ALA A 6 -8.63 -5.76 -20.01
N THR A 7 -7.76 -6.72 -19.67
CA THR A 7 -7.60 -7.22 -18.31
C THR A 7 -7.22 -6.02 -17.44
N THR A 8 -8.21 -5.40 -16.81
CA THR A 8 -8.01 -4.18 -16.05
C THR A 8 -7.38 -4.59 -14.74
N ILE A 9 -6.08 -4.35 -14.61
CA ILE A 9 -5.37 -4.57 -13.34
C ILE A 9 -6.02 -3.63 -12.32
N ARG A 10 -6.63 -4.19 -11.29
CA ARG A 10 -7.09 -3.43 -10.13
C ARG A 10 -6.00 -3.52 -9.07
N PRO A 11 -5.41 -2.39 -8.64
CA PRO A 11 -4.46 -2.41 -7.53
C PRO A 11 -5.07 -3.08 -6.29
N PRO A 12 -4.28 -3.85 -5.53
CA PRO A 12 -4.78 -4.51 -4.34
C PRO A 12 -5.25 -3.48 -3.31
N HIS A 13 -6.21 -3.89 -2.48
CA HIS A 13 -6.72 -3.09 -1.36
C HIS A 13 -7.30 -1.72 -1.75
N GLN A 14 -7.73 -1.55 -3.01
CA GLN A 14 -8.58 -0.42 -3.37
C GLN A 14 -9.93 -0.54 -2.66
N PRO A 15 -10.47 0.55 -2.09
CA PRO A 15 -11.83 0.57 -1.57
C PRO A 15 -12.83 0.04 -2.58
N TRP A 16 -13.82 -0.70 -2.08
CA TRP A 16 -14.96 -1.11 -2.88
C TRP A 16 -15.97 0.04 -2.95
N PRO A 17 -16.58 0.33 -4.11
CA PRO A 17 -17.61 1.36 -4.21
C PRO A 17 -18.77 1.10 -3.23
N VAL A 18 -19.19 2.14 -2.52
CA VAL A 18 -20.39 2.08 -1.66
C VAL A 18 -21.59 2.50 -2.51
N ASP A 19 -22.13 1.55 -3.27
CA ASP A 19 -23.36 1.74 -4.03
C ASP A 19 -24.62 1.54 -3.15
N ALA A 20 -25.81 1.72 -3.74
CA ALA A 20 -27.07 1.58 -3.03
C ALA A 20 -27.27 0.16 -2.43
N GLN A 21 -26.72 -0.88 -3.08
CA GLN A 21 -26.79 -2.24 -2.58
C GLN A 21 -25.92 -2.42 -1.34
N GLN A 22 -24.65 -1.96 -1.38
CA GLN A 22 -23.76 -2.04 -0.23
C GLN A 22 -24.30 -1.24 0.96
N GLN A 23 -24.86 -0.05 0.72
CA GLN A 23 -25.50 0.75 1.76
C GLN A 23 -26.69 0.00 2.39
N GLN A 24 -27.60 -0.51 1.56
CA GLN A 24 -28.77 -1.25 2.05
C GLN A 24 -28.38 -2.49 2.86
N LEU A 25 -27.37 -3.25 2.41
CA LEU A 25 -26.87 -4.42 3.15
C LEU A 25 -26.21 -4.02 4.47
N THR A 26 -25.44 -2.93 4.50
CA THR A 26 -24.87 -2.40 5.75
C THR A 26 -25.98 -2.01 6.73
N ASP A 27 -27.00 -1.29 6.28
CA ASP A 27 -28.10 -0.84 7.14
C ASP A 27 -28.95 -2.02 7.63
N SER A 28 -29.16 -3.05 6.80
CA SER A 28 -30.01 -4.20 7.14
C SER A 28 -29.34 -5.19 8.09
N TYR A 29 -28.03 -5.39 7.94
CA TYR A 29 -27.30 -6.46 8.64
C TYR A 29 -26.28 -5.93 9.66
N LEU A 30 -25.52 -4.89 9.31
CA LEU A 30 -24.39 -4.46 10.15
C LEU A 30 -24.81 -3.45 11.21
N GLU A 31 -25.59 -2.41 10.85
CA GLU A 31 -26.03 -1.38 11.81
C GLU A 31 -26.76 -1.95 13.04
N PRO A 32 -27.73 -2.88 12.91
CA PRO A 32 -28.39 -3.48 14.07
C PRO A 32 -27.44 -4.24 15.00
N ALA A 33 -26.34 -4.78 14.44
CA ALA A 33 -25.35 -5.58 15.16
C ALA A 33 -24.05 -4.80 15.47
N ARG A 34 -24.04 -3.47 15.31
CA ARG A 34 -22.81 -2.66 15.40
C ARG A 34 -22.05 -2.84 16.71
N GLN A 35 -22.76 -2.88 17.84
CA GLN A 35 -22.14 -3.07 19.15
C GLN A 35 -21.54 -4.47 19.32
N GLU A 36 -22.24 -5.51 18.85
CA GLU A 36 -21.76 -6.89 18.86
C GLU A 36 -20.50 -7.04 17.99
N ILE A 37 -20.54 -6.50 16.77
CA ILE A 37 -19.40 -6.52 15.84
C ILE A 37 -18.20 -5.79 16.43
N ALA A 38 -18.41 -4.61 17.05
CA ALA A 38 -17.33 -3.86 17.68
C ALA A 38 -16.70 -4.62 18.86
N ALA A 39 -17.51 -5.23 19.73
CA ALA A 39 -17.03 -6.04 20.85
C ALA A 39 -16.25 -7.27 20.36
N TRP A 40 -16.75 -7.94 19.32
CA TRP A 40 -16.06 -9.07 18.70
C TRP A 40 -14.73 -8.65 18.07
N LEU A 41 -14.68 -7.55 17.30
CA LEU A 41 -13.43 -7.03 16.71
C LEU A 41 -12.41 -6.65 17.78
N LEU A 42 -12.83 -6.07 18.90
CA LEU A 42 -11.93 -5.76 20.02
C LEU A 42 -11.38 -7.02 20.69
N SER A 43 -12.22 -8.04 20.91
CA SER A 43 -11.78 -9.33 21.43
C SER A 43 -10.79 -10.01 20.48
N LEU A 44 -11.06 -9.95 19.17
CA LEU A 44 -10.16 -10.48 18.15
C LEU A 44 -8.83 -9.71 18.14
N ARG A 45 -8.88 -8.37 18.21
CA ARG A 45 -7.70 -7.51 18.30
C ARG A 45 -6.86 -7.84 19.53
N GLN A 46 -7.48 -8.10 20.69
CA GLN A 46 -6.75 -8.50 21.90
C GLN A 46 -6.00 -9.83 21.73
N ALA A 47 -6.63 -10.84 21.11
CA ALA A 47 -5.98 -12.11 20.82
C ALA A 47 -4.82 -11.96 19.82
N ILE A 48 -4.96 -11.06 18.85
CA ILE A 48 -3.92 -10.72 17.89
C ILE A 48 -2.76 -10.01 18.57
N ASP A 49 -3.03 -9.03 19.46
CA ASP A 49 -2.00 -8.33 20.23
C ASP A 49 -1.13 -9.34 20.99
N ALA A 50 -1.77 -10.26 21.73
CA ALA A 50 -1.06 -11.30 22.50
C ALA A 50 -0.19 -12.23 21.61
N ALA A 51 -0.57 -12.43 20.34
CA ALA A 51 0.17 -13.26 19.40
C ALA A 51 1.29 -12.51 18.66
N LEU A 52 1.11 -11.22 18.40
CA LEU A 52 2.03 -10.39 17.61
C LEU A 52 3.09 -9.70 18.47
N GLU A 53 2.73 -9.20 19.65
CA GLU A 53 3.65 -8.43 20.51
C GLU A 53 4.96 -9.18 20.81
N PRO A 54 4.95 -10.49 21.17
CA PRO A 54 6.20 -11.22 21.41
C PRO A 54 7.07 -11.41 20.16
N LYS A 55 6.46 -11.37 18.96
CA LYS A 55 7.14 -11.60 17.67
C LYS A 55 7.62 -10.30 17.03
N LEU A 56 6.90 -9.20 17.30
CA LEU A 56 7.12 -7.89 16.72
C LEU A 56 7.16 -6.81 17.83
N PRO A 57 8.06 -6.94 18.82
CA PRO A 57 8.01 -6.14 20.05
C PRO A 57 8.30 -4.66 19.81
N SER A 58 9.01 -4.31 18.73
CA SER A 58 9.29 -2.92 18.37
C SER A 58 9.39 -2.71 16.85
N PHE A 59 9.23 -1.46 16.42
CA PHE A 59 9.45 -1.01 15.04
C PHE A 59 10.07 0.39 15.05
N LYS A 60 11.26 0.53 14.45
CA LYS A 60 12.02 1.79 14.41
C LYS A 60 12.14 2.46 15.79
N GLY A 61 12.45 1.67 16.82
CA GLY A 61 12.60 2.14 18.20
C GLY A 61 11.29 2.39 18.96
N LYS A 62 10.13 2.26 18.32
CA LYS A 62 8.82 2.39 18.98
C LYS A 62 8.32 1.02 19.45
N PRO A 63 7.73 0.91 20.66
CA PRO A 63 7.16 -0.34 21.13
C PRO A 63 5.90 -0.72 20.34
N TYR A 64 5.56 -2.00 20.35
CA TYR A 64 4.24 -2.46 19.92
C TYR A 64 3.11 -1.67 20.62
N PRO A 65 2.02 -1.28 19.93
CA PRO A 65 1.65 -1.62 18.54
C PRO A 65 2.07 -0.56 17.51
N LEU A 66 2.92 0.41 17.87
CA LEU A 66 3.20 1.56 17.02
C LEU A 66 3.84 1.15 15.68
N GLY A 67 3.27 1.64 14.59
CA GLY A 67 3.71 1.33 13.22
C GLY A 67 3.33 -0.06 12.70
N ARG A 68 2.49 -0.82 13.43
CA ARG A 68 2.08 -2.19 13.07
C ARG A 68 0.67 -2.32 12.48
N CYS A 69 0.15 -1.24 11.89
CA CYS A 69 -1.22 -1.23 11.35
C CYS A 69 -1.43 -2.29 10.26
N ARG A 70 -0.41 -2.55 9.42
CA ARG A 70 -0.48 -3.57 8.38
C ARG A 70 -0.62 -4.96 8.98
N GLU A 71 0.27 -5.32 9.90
CA GLU A 71 0.32 -6.65 10.51
C GLU A 71 -0.94 -6.93 11.33
N ILE A 72 -1.43 -5.92 12.06
CA ILE A 72 -2.69 -6.02 12.79
C ILE A 72 -3.87 -6.18 11.83
N ARG A 73 -3.99 -5.34 10.79
CA ARG A 73 -5.05 -5.47 9.77
C ARG A 73 -5.03 -6.85 9.11
N ASP A 74 -3.86 -7.32 8.68
CA ASP A 74 -3.73 -8.62 8.03
C ASP A 74 -4.11 -9.76 8.97
N ALA A 75 -3.69 -9.70 10.23
CA ALA A 75 -4.08 -10.70 11.22
C ALA A 75 -5.60 -10.67 11.49
N VAL A 76 -6.22 -9.49 11.56
CA VAL A 76 -7.70 -9.39 11.70
C VAL A 76 -8.37 -10.01 10.48
N ALA A 77 -7.96 -9.63 9.26
CA ALA A 77 -8.50 -10.15 8.01
C ALA A 77 -8.43 -11.69 7.93
N GLN A 78 -7.29 -12.27 8.31
CA GLN A 78 -7.06 -13.72 8.31
C GLN A 78 -7.92 -14.48 9.34
N ASN A 79 -8.40 -13.79 10.38
CA ASN A 79 -9.18 -14.39 11.46
C ASN A 79 -10.67 -14.03 11.40
N LEU A 80 -11.14 -13.35 10.35
CA LEU A 80 -12.55 -12.98 10.20
C LEU A 80 -13.50 -14.18 10.12
N ASN A 81 -12.99 -15.41 9.95
CA ASN A 81 -13.77 -16.66 9.94
C ASN A 81 -13.92 -17.32 11.32
N ARG A 82 -13.31 -16.78 12.38
CA ARG A 82 -13.35 -17.36 13.73
C ARG A 82 -14.44 -16.69 14.56
N GLN A 83 -15.44 -17.49 14.95
CA GLN A 83 -16.54 -17.03 15.83
C GLN A 83 -17.18 -15.73 15.34
N THR A 84 -17.28 -15.58 14.02
CA THR A 84 -17.78 -14.40 13.35
C THR A 84 -19.23 -14.13 13.76
N PRO A 85 -19.60 -12.90 14.14
CA PRO A 85 -20.97 -12.51 14.38
C PRO A 85 -21.90 -12.93 13.23
N GLN A 86 -23.09 -13.45 13.57
CA GLN A 86 -24.04 -13.97 12.57
C GLN A 86 -24.43 -12.89 11.55
N ALA A 87 -24.48 -11.63 11.97
CA ALA A 87 -24.73 -10.48 11.11
C ALA A 87 -23.70 -10.34 9.98
N LEU A 88 -22.41 -10.52 10.25
CA LEU A 88 -21.34 -10.45 9.24
C LEU A 88 -21.42 -11.63 8.27
N ILE A 89 -21.74 -12.83 8.78
CA ILE A 89 -21.97 -14.02 7.96
C ILE A 89 -23.13 -13.79 6.99
N GLN A 90 -24.28 -13.31 7.49
CA GLN A 90 -25.44 -13.00 6.66
C GLN A 90 -25.15 -11.88 5.66
N PHE A 91 -24.49 -10.81 6.09
CA PHE A 91 -24.06 -9.72 5.23
C PHE A 91 -23.23 -10.22 4.04
N GLN A 92 -22.19 -11.03 4.28
CA GLN A 92 -21.38 -11.61 3.21
C GLN A 92 -22.18 -12.56 2.31
N HIS A 93 -23.05 -13.40 2.89
CA HIS A 93 -23.91 -14.31 2.11
C HIS A 93 -24.85 -13.57 1.14
N GLN A 94 -25.24 -12.33 1.46
CA GLN A 94 -26.08 -11.48 0.59
C GLN A 94 -25.28 -10.64 -0.41
N GLY A 95 -23.95 -10.86 -0.51
CA GLY A 95 -23.06 -10.11 -1.41
C GLY A 95 -22.45 -8.85 -0.80
N GLY A 96 -22.50 -8.71 0.53
CA GLY A 96 -21.82 -7.64 1.24
C GLY A 96 -20.30 -7.74 1.12
N PHE A 97 -19.64 -6.63 0.80
CA PHE A 97 -18.19 -6.59 0.66
C PHE A 97 -17.49 -6.56 2.01
N ILE A 98 -16.58 -7.50 2.24
CA ILE A 98 -15.62 -7.45 3.34
C ILE A 98 -14.22 -7.60 2.76
N GLY A 99 -13.37 -6.60 2.96
CA GLY A 99 -12.02 -6.65 2.42
C GLY A 99 -11.05 -5.70 3.07
N LYS A 100 -9.77 -5.92 2.78
CA LYS A 100 -8.67 -5.02 3.16
C LYS A 100 -8.68 -3.80 2.25
N ILE A 101 -8.45 -2.63 2.83
CA ILE A 101 -8.26 -1.38 2.09
C ILE A 101 -6.95 -0.70 2.49
N TRP A 102 -6.35 0.03 1.56
CA TRP A 102 -5.14 0.82 1.75
C TRP A 102 -5.25 2.15 1.00
N GLY A 103 -4.77 3.22 1.63
CA GLY A 103 -4.95 4.56 1.09
C GLY A 103 -4.46 5.67 2.02
N ASP A 104 -4.84 6.88 1.67
CA ASP A 104 -4.64 8.09 2.47
C ASP A 104 -5.80 8.27 3.46
N LEU A 105 -5.46 8.43 4.74
CA LEU A 105 -6.39 8.90 5.75
C LEU A 105 -6.17 10.40 6.01
N ARG A 106 -7.09 11.22 5.50
CA ARG A 106 -7.20 12.67 5.80
C ARG A 106 -6.00 13.52 5.36
N GLY A 107 -5.18 13.07 4.43
CA GLY A 107 -3.96 13.76 3.98
C GLY A 107 -2.79 13.67 4.96
N GLU A 108 -2.89 12.76 5.94
CA GLU A 108 -1.94 12.68 7.06
C GLU A 108 -1.09 11.41 7.04
N TYR A 109 -1.71 10.26 6.74
CA TYR A 109 -1.08 8.96 6.93
C TYR A 109 -1.47 7.98 5.82
N PHE A 110 -0.55 7.09 5.47
CA PHE A 110 -0.93 5.84 4.79
C PHE A 110 -1.57 4.91 5.80
N GLN A 111 -2.78 4.44 5.48
CA GLN A 111 -3.60 3.68 6.40
C GLN A 111 -3.91 2.30 5.85
N ASN A 112 -3.73 1.29 6.70
CA ASN A 112 -4.15 -0.08 6.46
C ASN A 112 -5.43 -0.33 7.27
N ALA A 113 -6.55 -0.52 6.60
CA ALA A 113 -7.85 -0.73 7.25
C ALA A 113 -8.63 -1.86 6.60
N LEU A 114 -9.84 -2.10 7.10
CA LEU A 114 -10.84 -2.97 6.52
C LEU A 114 -12.03 -2.12 6.06
N GLN A 115 -12.78 -2.64 5.09
CA GLN A 115 -14.07 -2.10 4.70
C GLN A 115 -15.12 -3.20 4.81
N PHE A 116 -16.20 -2.92 5.56
CA PHE A 116 -17.37 -3.79 5.68
C PHE A 116 -18.57 -3.04 5.07
N GLY A 117 -18.86 -3.29 3.78
CA GLY A 117 -19.87 -2.54 3.03
C GLY A 117 -19.61 -1.04 3.04
N ALA A 118 -20.56 -0.27 3.58
CA ALA A 118 -20.44 1.17 3.75
C ALA A 118 -19.55 1.61 4.94
N TRP A 119 -19.04 0.69 5.76
CA TRP A 119 -18.19 1.03 6.90
C TRP A 119 -16.70 1.02 6.57
N TYR A 120 -16.01 2.05 7.07
CA TYR A 120 -14.59 2.03 7.35
C TYR A 120 -14.35 1.38 8.72
N VAL A 121 -13.46 0.40 8.77
CA VAL A 121 -13.13 -0.35 9.98
C VAL A 121 -11.61 -0.34 10.19
N ASP A 122 -11.15 0.44 11.16
CA ASP A 122 -9.74 0.49 11.56
C ASP A 122 -9.54 -0.25 12.88
N ALA A 123 -9.11 -1.51 12.78
CA ALA A 123 -8.77 -2.32 13.95
C ALA A 123 -7.37 -2.00 14.50
N ALA A 124 -6.70 -0.95 14.01
CA ALA A 124 -5.34 -0.55 14.35
C ALA A 124 -5.21 0.98 14.59
N ASN A 125 -6.28 1.64 15.03
CA ASN A 125 -6.35 3.10 15.13
C ASN A 125 -5.39 3.71 16.18
N ASP A 126 -4.93 2.89 17.14
CA ASP A 126 -3.95 3.24 18.17
C ASP A 126 -2.47 3.14 17.71
N THR A 127 -2.21 2.67 16.48
CA THR A 127 -0.84 2.38 16.00
C THR A 127 -0.05 3.61 15.55
N VAL A 128 -0.68 4.77 15.46
CA VAL A 128 0.00 6.07 15.25
C VAL A 128 0.03 6.89 16.54
N ASN A 129 -1.06 6.86 17.30
CA ASN A 129 -1.20 7.52 18.60
C ASN A 129 -1.80 6.52 19.59
N PRO A 130 -1.05 6.09 20.62
CA PRO A 130 -1.50 5.07 21.57
C PRO A 130 -2.67 5.53 22.47
N ASP A 131 -2.94 6.84 22.54
CA ASP A 131 -4.06 7.38 23.32
C ASP A 131 -5.42 7.22 22.61
N LYS A 132 -5.41 6.82 21.33
CA LYS A 132 -6.63 6.56 20.57
C LYS A 132 -7.24 5.20 20.93
N PRO A 133 -8.56 5.00 20.74
CA PRO A 133 -9.16 3.68 20.81
C PRO A 133 -8.51 2.72 19.79
N LYS A 134 -8.35 1.45 20.16
CA LYS A 134 -7.81 0.40 19.29
C LYS A 134 -8.63 0.17 18.01
N LEU A 135 -9.94 0.41 18.10
CA LEU A 135 -10.91 0.18 17.03
C LEU A 135 -11.64 1.49 16.70
N GLU A 136 -11.71 1.82 15.42
CA GLU A 136 -12.58 2.87 14.88
C GLU A 136 -13.54 2.23 13.85
N ILE A 137 -14.85 2.49 13.98
CA ILE A 137 -15.87 2.09 12.99
C ILE A 137 -16.75 3.29 12.71
N LEU A 138 -16.81 3.70 11.46
CA LEU A 138 -17.67 4.78 10.98
C LEU A 138 -18.01 4.60 9.49
N PRO A 139 -18.99 5.34 8.94
CA PRO A 139 -19.22 5.35 7.50
C PRO A 139 -17.94 5.70 6.73
N LEU A 140 -17.70 5.03 5.60
CA LEU A 140 -16.51 5.24 4.77
C LEU A 140 -16.42 6.68 4.25
N ALA A 141 -17.56 7.30 3.93
CA ALA A 141 -17.62 8.71 3.55
C ALA A 141 -17.13 9.64 4.66
N ASP A 142 -17.45 9.32 5.92
CA ASP A 142 -17.11 10.15 7.07
C ASP A 142 -15.64 9.97 7.52
N SER A 143 -15.01 8.85 7.18
CA SER A 143 -13.60 8.60 7.53
C SER A 143 -12.65 9.54 6.78
N ARG A 144 -13.08 10.06 5.63
CA ARG A 144 -12.26 10.79 4.65
C ARG A 144 -11.04 9.97 4.23
N PHE A 145 -11.26 8.66 4.11
CA PHE A 145 -10.32 7.74 3.51
C PHE A 145 -10.40 7.85 2.00
N THR A 146 -9.26 8.02 1.35
CA THR A 146 -9.18 8.11 -0.12
C THR A 146 -8.13 7.13 -0.64
N PRO A 147 -8.41 6.37 -1.71
CA PRO A 147 -7.37 5.58 -2.35
C PRO A 147 -6.26 6.48 -2.88
N ILE A 148 -5.02 6.00 -2.85
CA ILE A 148 -3.94 6.66 -3.58
C ILE A 148 -4.15 6.40 -5.07
N GLY A 149 -4.49 7.45 -5.81
CA GLY A 149 -4.80 7.37 -7.24
C GLY A 149 -3.61 7.61 -8.16
N ASP A 150 -2.59 8.32 -7.67
CA ASP A 150 -1.42 8.71 -8.46
C ASP A 150 -0.19 8.96 -7.57
N PHE A 151 0.95 9.18 -8.22
CA PHE A 151 2.21 9.44 -7.52
C PHE A 151 2.33 10.85 -6.94
N HIS A 152 1.62 11.84 -7.47
CA HIS A 152 1.59 13.17 -6.87
C HIS A 152 0.92 13.12 -5.49
N HIS A 153 -0.19 12.39 -5.36
CA HIS A 153 -0.88 12.10 -4.12
C HIS A 153 0.02 11.31 -3.18
N PHE A 154 0.64 10.23 -3.67
CA PHE A 154 1.61 9.47 -2.89
C PHE A 154 2.72 10.37 -2.32
N CYS A 155 3.34 11.23 -3.15
CA CYS A 155 4.42 12.10 -2.73
C CYS A 155 3.99 13.09 -1.64
N ARG A 156 2.79 13.70 -1.77
CA ARG A 156 2.26 14.61 -0.74
C ARG A 156 2.13 13.93 0.63
N VAL A 157 1.58 12.72 0.65
CA VAL A 157 1.40 11.96 1.90
C VAL A 157 2.75 11.46 2.42
N ALA A 158 3.59 10.87 1.57
CA ALA A 158 4.89 10.33 1.96
C ALA A 158 5.84 11.40 2.50
N ALA A 159 5.96 12.56 1.84
CA ALA A 159 6.83 13.65 2.29
C ALA A 159 6.47 14.11 3.70
N LYS A 160 5.18 14.25 4.01
CA LYS A 160 4.70 14.64 5.33
C LYS A 160 4.81 13.52 6.36
N TYR A 161 4.30 12.34 6.04
CA TYR A 161 4.17 11.24 6.99
C TYR A 161 5.52 10.59 7.31
N TRP A 162 6.35 10.37 6.29
CA TRP A 162 7.66 9.74 6.46
C TRP A 162 8.79 10.75 6.63
N GLN A 163 8.52 12.05 6.46
CA GLN A 163 9.51 13.11 6.55
C GLN A 163 10.71 12.85 5.62
N VAL A 164 10.39 12.60 4.34
CA VAL A 164 11.37 12.27 3.30
C VAL A 164 11.38 13.33 2.22
N ASP A 165 12.55 13.55 1.64
CA ASP A 165 12.69 14.24 0.36
C ASP A 165 12.49 13.24 -0.78
N ILE A 166 11.88 13.69 -1.88
CA ILE A 166 11.47 12.83 -2.98
C ILE A 166 12.01 13.39 -4.31
N THR A 167 12.75 12.55 -5.03
CA THR A 167 13.30 12.86 -6.36
C THR A 167 12.87 11.79 -7.38
N ALA A 168 12.97 12.10 -8.67
CA ALA A 168 12.71 11.15 -9.74
C ALA A 168 13.75 10.02 -9.74
N ASN A 169 13.34 8.77 -9.93
CA ASN A 169 14.31 7.69 -10.16
C ASN A 169 14.90 7.80 -11.57
N THR A 170 15.94 8.61 -11.72
CA THR A 170 16.79 8.67 -12.92
C THR A 170 18.07 7.85 -12.78
N VAL A 171 18.31 7.24 -11.61
CA VAL A 171 19.52 6.46 -11.32
C VAL A 171 19.44 5.08 -11.97
N PHE A 172 18.27 4.43 -11.93
CA PHE A 172 18.04 3.12 -12.54
C PHE A 172 16.86 3.20 -13.53
N PRO A 173 17.09 3.70 -14.76
CA PRO A 173 16.05 3.94 -15.76
C PRO A 173 15.11 2.75 -16.02
N ARG A 174 15.67 1.54 -16.06
CA ARG A 174 14.92 0.30 -16.31
C ARG A 174 14.08 -0.17 -15.12
N LEU A 175 14.36 0.30 -13.91
CA LEU A 175 13.53 0.05 -12.72
C LEU A 175 12.47 1.14 -12.50
N ALA A 176 12.69 2.34 -13.05
CA ALA A 176 11.82 3.49 -12.85
C ALA A 176 10.34 3.28 -13.22
N PRO A 177 9.97 2.47 -14.24
CA PRO A 177 8.57 2.17 -14.51
C PRO A 177 7.83 1.56 -13.31
N PHE A 178 8.52 0.74 -12.50
CA PHE A 178 7.96 0.12 -11.28
C PHE A 178 8.22 0.93 -10.01
N PHE A 179 9.38 1.60 -9.94
CA PHE A 179 9.83 2.37 -8.79
C PHE A 179 10.25 3.78 -9.24
N PRO A 180 9.29 4.67 -9.56
CA PRO A 180 9.60 5.95 -10.19
C PRO A 180 10.20 6.98 -9.23
N LEU A 181 10.24 6.70 -7.94
CA LEU A 181 10.67 7.65 -6.91
C LEU A 181 11.96 7.18 -6.24
N ILE A 182 12.74 8.14 -5.78
CA ILE A 182 13.76 7.96 -4.77
C ILE A 182 13.31 8.75 -3.54
N CYS A 183 13.20 8.07 -2.40
CA CYS A 183 12.90 8.71 -1.11
C CYS A 183 14.16 8.75 -0.24
N THR A 184 14.52 9.94 0.23
CA THR A 184 15.66 10.18 1.13
C THR A 184 15.16 10.58 2.51
N GLY A 185 15.51 9.80 3.54
CA GLY A 185 15.14 10.09 4.92
C GLY A 185 16.03 11.14 5.58
N GLN A 186 15.62 11.62 6.76
CA GLN A 186 16.43 12.52 7.60
C GLN A 186 17.79 11.92 8.03
N ASP A 187 17.91 10.59 7.99
CA ASP A 187 19.16 9.86 8.21
C ASP A 187 20.10 9.86 6.98
N GLY A 188 19.71 10.54 5.90
CA GLY A 188 20.43 10.60 4.63
C GLY A 188 20.31 9.34 3.79
N LYS A 189 19.59 8.31 4.24
CA LYS A 189 19.46 7.06 3.49
C LYS A 189 18.44 7.22 2.37
N SER A 190 18.85 6.85 1.17
CA SER A 190 18.05 6.93 -0.05
C SER A 190 17.61 5.54 -0.50
N ARG A 191 16.36 5.40 -0.93
CA ARG A 191 15.81 4.13 -1.43
C ARG A 191 14.87 4.34 -2.60
N LEU A 192 14.79 3.35 -3.49
CA LEU A 192 13.77 3.29 -4.51
C LEU A 192 12.38 3.15 -3.87
N ALA A 193 11.38 3.79 -4.46
CA ALA A 193 10.03 3.83 -3.93
C ALA A 193 8.99 4.04 -5.04
N PRO A 194 7.72 3.76 -4.72
CA PRO A 194 7.23 2.95 -3.60
C PRO A 194 7.42 1.45 -3.88
N ALA A 195 7.85 0.70 -2.87
CA ALA A 195 8.15 -0.72 -3.02
C ALA A 195 7.15 -1.62 -2.27
N PHE A 196 5.88 -1.50 -2.64
CA PHE A 196 4.81 -2.33 -2.14
C PHE A 196 3.71 -2.49 -3.19
N ASP A 197 2.98 -3.59 -3.10
CA ASP A 197 2.16 -4.11 -4.18
C ASP A 197 1.07 -3.13 -4.62
N GLU A 198 0.49 -2.36 -3.71
CA GLU A 198 -0.56 -1.37 -4.02
C GLU A 198 -0.12 -0.37 -5.09
N MET A 199 1.11 0.17 -4.95
CA MET A 199 1.61 1.16 -5.90
C MET A 199 2.26 0.53 -7.12
N ILE A 200 2.90 -0.64 -6.98
CA ILE A 200 3.46 -1.38 -8.12
C ILE A 200 2.33 -1.76 -9.09
N GLU A 201 1.22 -2.29 -8.58
CA GLU A 201 0.08 -2.63 -9.43
C GLU A 201 -0.63 -1.39 -9.98
N LEU A 202 -0.57 -0.24 -9.30
CA LEU A 202 -1.03 1.05 -9.86
C LEU A 202 -0.19 1.48 -11.07
N THR A 203 1.14 1.28 -11.03
CA THR A 203 1.99 1.53 -12.22
C THR A 203 1.60 0.64 -13.38
N ARG A 204 1.34 -0.64 -13.11
CA ARG A 204 0.98 -1.62 -14.14
C ARG A 204 -0.42 -1.36 -14.71
N ALA A 205 -1.38 -1.02 -13.86
CA ALA A 205 -2.75 -0.69 -14.25
C ALA A 205 -2.83 0.53 -15.17
N SER A 206 -1.93 1.50 -15.00
CA SER A 206 -1.81 2.66 -15.88
C SER A 206 -0.90 2.43 -17.09
N GLY A 207 -0.42 1.20 -17.33
CA GLY A 207 0.58 0.94 -18.38
C GLY A 207 1.84 1.79 -18.19
N PHE A 208 2.23 2.11 -16.96
CA PHE A 208 3.32 3.01 -16.58
C PHE A 208 3.10 4.49 -16.90
N ASP A 209 1.90 4.95 -17.27
CA ASP A 209 1.63 6.38 -17.53
C ASP A 209 1.83 7.23 -16.27
N LEU A 210 1.36 6.73 -15.12
CA LEU A 210 1.54 7.45 -13.84
C LEU A 210 3.01 7.55 -13.43
N SER A 211 3.82 6.53 -13.75
CA SER A 211 5.27 6.56 -13.52
C SER A 211 5.94 7.60 -14.41
N ALA A 212 5.58 7.65 -15.70
CA ALA A 212 6.11 8.61 -16.66
C ALA A 212 5.79 10.06 -16.27
N ASP A 213 4.55 10.31 -15.83
CA ASP A 213 4.09 11.62 -15.36
C ASP A 213 4.93 12.12 -14.18
N ILE A 214 5.07 11.32 -13.12
CA ILE A 214 5.80 11.76 -11.93
C ILE A 214 7.30 11.94 -12.18
N LEU A 215 7.92 11.07 -12.99
CA LEU A 215 9.34 11.15 -13.34
C LEU A 215 9.69 12.47 -14.04
N ASN A 216 8.78 13.04 -14.81
CA ASN A 216 8.96 14.33 -15.48
C ASN A 216 8.66 15.54 -14.58
N SER A 217 7.95 15.32 -13.48
CA SER A 217 7.51 16.40 -12.57
C SER A 217 8.47 16.65 -11.41
N LEU A 218 9.25 15.64 -11.02
CA LEU A 218 10.14 15.69 -9.87
C LEU A 218 11.57 16.09 -10.26
N PRO A 219 12.32 16.71 -9.34
CA PRO A 219 13.72 16.99 -9.57
C PRO A 219 14.52 15.69 -9.69
N THR A 220 15.62 15.75 -10.45
CA THR A 220 16.60 14.67 -10.48
C THR A 220 17.38 14.62 -9.16
N PRO A 221 17.80 13.43 -8.70
CA PRO A 221 18.65 13.27 -7.53
C PRO A 221 20.01 13.94 -7.77
N ASP A 222 20.62 14.42 -6.70
CA ASP A 222 21.99 14.93 -6.75
C ASP A 222 23.03 13.80 -6.87
N ASP A 223 24.30 14.18 -7.03
CA ASP A 223 25.40 13.23 -7.17
C ASP A 223 25.59 12.36 -5.92
N SER A 224 25.26 12.90 -4.73
CA SER A 224 25.38 12.17 -3.46
C SER A 224 24.38 11.02 -3.39
N ILE A 225 23.11 11.29 -3.69
CA ILE A 225 22.04 10.30 -3.77
C ILE A 225 22.36 9.27 -4.86
N THR A 226 22.79 9.72 -6.04
CA THR A 226 23.16 8.86 -7.16
C THR A 226 24.30 7.91 -6.82
N ALA A 227 25.36 8.42 -6.18
CA ALA A 227 26.51 7.63 -5.76
C ALA A 227 26.14 6.65 -4.63
N ALA A 228 25.31 7.05 -3.68
CA ALA A 228 24.86 6.19 -2.59
C ALA A 228 24.02 5.01 -3.12
N LEU A 229 23.05 5.28 -4.00
CA LEU A 229 22.22 4.24 -4.62
C LEU A 229 23.04 3.35 -5.55
N THR A 230 23.95 3.90 -6.36
CA THR A 230 24.83 3.08 -7.21
C THR A 230 25.63 2.10 -6.34
N ARG A 231 26.32 2.62 -5.31
CA ARG A 231 27.14 1.81 -4.41
C ARG A 231 26.34 0.70 -3.75
N HIS A 232 25.10 0.98 -3.43
CA HIS A 232 24.21 0.01 -2.80
C HIS A 232 23.96 -1.22 -3.68
N TYR A 233 23.94 -1.06 -5.01
CA TYR A 233 23.78 -2.15 -5.97
C TYR A 233 25.11 -2.64 -6.58
N ASP A 234 26.25 -2.16 -6.09
CA ASP A 234 27.56 -2.61 -6.57
C ASP A 234 27.72 -4.12 -6.38
N GLY A 235 28.23 -4.79 -7.42
CA GLY A 235 28.40 -6.26 -7.44
C GLY A 235 27.13 -7.04 -7.77
N ILE A 236 25.98 -6.39 -7.98
CA ILE A 236 24.76 -7.04 -8.47
C ILE A 236 24.68 -6.89 -9.98
N GLU A 237 25.02 -7.94 -10.71
CA GLU A 237 24.85 -7.97 -12.17
C GLU A 237 23.40 -8.32 -12.53
N HIS A 238 22.65 -7.34 -13.03
CA HIS A 238 21.31 -7.56 -13.57
C HIS A 238 20.95 -6.55 -14.67
N PRO A 239 20.29 -6.95 -15.78
CA PRO A 239 19.95 -6.03 -16.87
C PRO A 239 19.06 -4.84 -16.48
N LEU A 240 18.24 -4.97 -15.43
CA LEU A 240 17.40 -3.87 -14.91
C LEU A 240 18.18 -2.83 -14.11
N LEU A 241 19.43 -3.11 -13.72
CA LEU A 241 20.31 -2.16 -13.05
C LEU A 241 21.20 -1.39 -14.03
N ALA A 242 21.08 -1.66 -15.34
CA ALA A 242 21.74 -0.85 -16.35
C ALA A 242 21.24 0.60 -16.29
N ARG A 243 22.18 1.52 -16.51
CA ARG A 243 22.00 2.97 -16.38
C ARG A 243 22.01 3.68 -17.74
N ASP A 244 21.65 2.94 -18.77
CA ASP A 244 21.48 3.45 -20.13
C ASP A 244 20.08 4.01 -20.36
N GLY A 245 19.91 4.83 -21.39
CA GLY A 245 18.63 5.45 -21.73
C GLY A 245 18.09 6.38 -20.64
N THR A 246 16.80 6.71 -20.74
CA THR A 246 16.10 7.53 -19.74
C THR A 246 14.94 6.76 -19.10
N SER A 247 14.60 7.12 -17.87
CA SER A 247 13.49 6.50 -17.12
C SER A 247 12.15 6.66 -17.84
N PHE A 248 11.95 7.79 -18.52
CA PHE A 248 10.76 8.06 -19.31
C PHE A 248 10.66 7.15 -20.54
N GLU A 249 11.76 6.99 -21.30
CA GLU A 249 11.80 6.09 -22.46
C GLU A 249 11.47 4.65 -22.06
N TYR A 250 11.94 4.17 -20.90
CA TYR A 250 11.59 2.84 -20.43
C TYR A 250 10.12 2.69 -20.03
N CYS A 251 9.46 3.75 -19.54
CA CYS A 251 8.02 3.70 -19.31
C CYS A 251 7.27 3.47 -20.63
N GLN A 252 7.68 4.16 -21.72
CA GLN A 252 7.09 3.99 -23.04
C GLN A 252 7.42 2.61 -23.63
N GLN A 253 8.69 2.21 -23.61
CA GLN A 253 9.12 0.91 -24.13
C GLN A 253 8.41 -0.26 -23.44
N TYR A 254 8.23 -0.19 -22.12
CA TYR A 254 7.58 -1.25 -21.34
C TYR A 254 6.05 -1.25 -21.49
N ARG A 255 5.47 -0.10 -21.88
CA ARG A 255 4.07 -0.03 -22.27
C ARG A 255 3.85 -0.67 -23.63
N ASP A 256 4.63 -0.25 -24.62
CA ASP A 256 4.50 -0.65 -26.02
C ASP A 256 4.77 -2.15 -26.22
N GLY A 257 5.67 -2.73 -25.41
CA GLY A 257 5.90 -4.17 -25.38
C GLY A 257 4.98 -4.96 -24.44
N ALA A 258 3.94 -4.32 -23.87
CA ALA A 258 2.99 -4.91 -22.94
C ALA A 258 3.58 -5.52 -21.65
N GLN A 259 4.78 -5.11 -21.24
CA GLN A 259 5.45 -5.61 -20.02
C GLN A 259 4.67 -5.29 -18.74
N HIS A 260 3.80 -4.27 -18.76
CA HIS A 260 2.89 -3.98 -17.63
C HIS A 260 1.93 -5.14 -17.32
N LEU A 261 1.61 -5.99 -18.30
CA LEU A 261 0.79 -7.19 -18.13
C LEU A 261 1.60 -8.42 -17.71
N ASP A 262 2.93 -8.38 -17.81
CA ASP A 262 3.81 -9.51 -17.51
C ASP A 262 4.11 -9.61 -16.01
N GLN A 263 3.51 -10.62 -15.37
CA GLN A 263 3.71 -10.91 -13.95
C GLN A 263 5.15 -11.33 -13.63
N ALA A 264 5.80 -12.13 -14.49
CA ALA A 264 7.15 -12.62 -14.26
C ALA A 264 8.17 -11.47 -14.36
N PHE A 265 7.92 -10.52 -15.27
CA PHE A 265 8.73 -9.33 -15.39
C PHE A 265 8.59 -8.42 -14.17
N ARG A 266 7.36 -8.19 -13.69
CA ARG A 266 7.11 -7.50 -12.42
C ARG A 266 7.85 -8.17 -11.26
N ASP A 267 7.75 -9.49 -11.14
CA ASP A 267 8.39 -10.23 -10.04
C ASP A 267 9.91 -10.14 -10.12
N THR A 268 10.48 -10.14 -11.33
CA THR A 268 11.91 -9.89 -11.54
C THR A 268 12.32 -8.49 -11.06
N ALA A 269 11.56 -7.45 -11.42
CA ALA A 269 11.83 -6.09 -10.95
C ALA A 269 11.77 -5.99 -9.41
N VAL A 270 10.79 -6.64 -8.79
CA VAL A 270 10.67 -6.71 -7.32
C VAL A 270 11.82 -7.47 -6.69
N LEU A 271 12.26 -8.59 -7.26
CA LEU A 271 13.41 -9.35 -6.74
C LEU A 271 14.71 -8.55 -6.82
N VAL A 272 14.92 -7.80 -7.91
CA VAL A 272 16.06 -6.89 -8.04
C VAL A 272 16.00 -5.80 -6.97
N TYR A 273 14.82 -5.19 -6.75
CA TYR A 273 14.62 -4.26 -5.65
C TYR A 273 14.89 -4.91 -4.28
N LEU A 274 14.42 -6.13 -4.02
CA LEU A 274 14.61 -6.78 -2.70
C LEU A 274 16.06 -7.12 -2.38
N ARG A 275 16.92 -7.26 -3.40
CA ARG A 275 18.38 -7.35 -3.19
C ARG A 275 18.93 -6.06 -2.55
N GLN A 276 18.20 -4.95 -2.61
CA GLN A 276 18.47 -3.73 -1.84
C GLN A 276 18.31 -3.93 -0.32
N ILE A 277 17.36 -4.77 0.11
CA ILE A 277 17.05 -4.93 1.53
C ILE A 277 17.99 -5.92 2.22
N GLN A 278 18.52 -6.88 1.45
CA GLN A 278 19.42 -7.92 1.98
C GLN A 278 20.83 -7.40 2.28
N SER A 279 21.24 -6.27 1.73
CA SER A 279 22.53 -5.61 2.01
C SER A 279 22.47 -4.65 3.22
N GLU A 280 21.30 -4.44 3.83
CA GLU A 280 21.10 -3.57 5.00
C GLU A 280 20.97 -4.32 6.34
N GLN A 281 21.17 -5.65 6.35
CA GLN A 281 21.32 -6.39 7.61
C GLN A 281 22.79 -6.38 8.05
N PRO A 282 23.10 -6.05 9.32
CA PRO A 282 24.40 -6.37 9.90
C PRO A 282 24.60 -7.90 9.96
#